data_AF-A0A975KKX7-F1
#
_entry.id   AF-A0A975KKX7-F1
#
_cell.length_a   1.000
_cell.length_b   1.000
_cell.length_c   1.000
_cell.angle_alpha   90.00
_cell.angle_beta   90.00
_cell.angle_gamma   90.00
#
_symmetry.space_group_name_H-M   'P 1'
#
loop_
_entity.id
_entity.type
_entity.pdbx_description
1 polymer ?
#
loop_
_entity_poly.entity_id
_entity_poly.type
_entity_poly.pdbx_seq_one_letter_code
_entity_poly.pdbx_strand_id
1 'polypeptide(L)'
;MKKLMVMMLSVSLIVFLSGCSLFVKEVDYQPIANDLNEKNMDRILNAVDGYAKINHSAFVITPLTEDKNKRDLAVFTGVYSTNNNNAFGTGKETQSINELDSHWEEEETHRLSAYYSDGKYTNRESDEEFELIFMPDKLQGINDIIPTKLSYGLGSPPSIFYDFTEQEFNEIINDDLQIEYDKFTGATLLIGLQEDRSEKKFYISEIGVSFQWDKKR
;
A
#
# COMPACT_ATOMS: atom_id res chain seq x y z
N MET A 1 35.62 22.97 0.90
CA MET A 1 35.25 22.03 -0.18
C MET A 1 35.63 20.61 0.24
N LYS A 2 34.69 19.88 0.85
CA LYS A 2 34.76 18.41 0.92
C LYS A 2 33.58 17.93 0.10
N LYS A 3 33.88 17.23 -1.00
CA LYS A 3 32.89 16.54 -1.82
C LYS A 3 32.20 15.53 -0.91
N LEU A 4 31.03 15.86 -0.38
CA LEU A 4 30.17 14.87 0.26
C LEU A 4 29.71 13.98 -0.89
N MET A 5 30.24 12.75 -0.95
CA MET A 5 29.64 11.70 -1.76
C MET A 5 28.16 11.71 -1.42
N VAL A 6 27.33 12.02 -2.41
CA VAL A 6 25.91 11.66 -2.40
C VAL A 6 25.93 10.13 -2.42
N MET A 7 26.06 9.56 -1.24
CA MET A 7 25.83 8.15 -1.01
C MET A 7 24.33 8.03 -1.25
N MET A 8 23.96 7.56 -2.45
CA MET A 8 22.64 7.00 -2.69
C MET A 8 22.43 5.99 -1.56
N LEU A 9 21.68 6.40 -0.54
CA LEU A 9 21.07 5.51 0.42
C LEU A 9 20.07 4.70 -0.42
N SER A 10 20.58 3.63 -1.03
CA SER A 10 19.75 2.52 -1.47
C SER A 10 19.15 1.95 -0.19
N VAL A 11 18.07 2.56 0.27
CA VAL A 11 17.23 2.01 1.32
C VAL A 11 16.62 0.78 0.68
N SER A 12 17.30 -0.34 0.90
CA SER A 12 16.77 -1.66 0.63
C SER A 12 15.44 -1.74 1.34
N LEU A 13 14.36 -1.67 0.57
CA LEU A 13 13.04 -2.13 0.97
C LEU A 13 13.28 -3.51 1.59
N ILE A 14 13.22 -3.62 2.92
CA ILE A 14 13.28 -4.90 3.59
C ILE A 14 11.93 -5.56 3.35
N VAL A 15 11.75 -6.02 2.10
CA VAL A 15 10.93 -7.19 1.84
C VAL A 15 11.61 -8.29 2.61
N PHE A 16 10.87 -9.01 3.46
CA PHE A 16 11.35 -10.19 4.17
C PHE A 16 12.13 -11.11 3.20
N LEU A 17 13.46 -11.02 3.21
CA LEU A 17 14.36 -11.86 2.42
C LEU A 17 14.68 -13.10 3.24
N SER A 18 13.71 -14.01 3.34
CA SER A 18 13.98 -15.41 3.68
C SER A 18 14.05 -16.24 2.39
N GLY A 19 15.29 -16.49 1.95
CA GLY A 19 15.63 -17.63 1.10
C GLY A 19 15.88 -17.32 -0.37
N CYS A 20 17.15 -17.36 -0.77
CA CYS A 20 17.55 -17.57 -2.16
C CYS A 20 16.97 -18.89 -2.68
N SER A 21 16.21 -18.85 -3.76
CA SER A 21 15.73 -20.02 -4.51
C SER A 21 15.67 -19.68 -5.99
N LEU A 22 16.27 -20.55 -6.81
CA LEU A 22 16.44 -20.47 -8.26
C LEU A 22 15.18 -20.78 -9.09
N PHE A 23 13.98 -20.75 -8.48
CA PHE A 23 12.72 -21.06 -9.15
C PHE A 23 11.64 -20.03 -8.81
N VAL A 24 11.71 -18.86 -9.48
CA VAL A 24 10.64 -17.86 -9.47
C VAL A 24 9.63 -18.25 -10.53
N LYS A 25 8.41 -18.62 -10.12
CA LYS A 25 7.28 -18.73 -11.05
C LYS A 25 6.76 -17.32 -11.29
N GLU A 26 6.79 -16.87 -12.54
CA GLU A 26 6.30 -15.55 -12.93
C GLU A 26 4.78 -15.49 -12.71
N VAL A 27 4.31 -14.45 -12.02
CA VAL A 27 2.88 -14.19 -11.84
C VAL A 27 2.42 -13.38 -13.04
N ASP A 28 1.44 -13.89 -13.78
CA ASP A 28 0.77 -13.08 -14.80
C ASP A 28 -0.08 -12.02 -14.08
N TYR A 29 0.42 -10.79 -14.06
CA TYR A 29 -0.22 -9.67 -13.37
C TYR A 29 -1.30 -9.00 -14.24
N GLN A 30 -1.33 -9.24 -15.55
CA GLN A 30 -2.25 -8.56 -16.46
C GLN A 30 -3.72 -8.79 -16.12
N PRO A 31 -4.17 -10.01 -15.76
CA PRO A 31 -5.55 -10.22 -15.32
C PRO A 31 -5.92 -9.37 -14.11
N ILE A 32 -5.01 -9.24 -13.13
CA ILE A 32 -5.24 -8.44 -11.93
C ILE A 32 -5.29 -6.95 -12.26
N ALA A 33 -4.38 -6.47 -13.10
CA ALA A 33 -4.36 -5.07 -13.54
C ALA A 33 -5.62 -4.71 -14.35
N ASN A 34 -6.10 -5.63 -15.19
CA ASN A 34 -7.36 -5.45 -15.93
C ASN A 34 -8.57 -5.42 -14.99
N ASP A 35 -8.66 -6.36 -14.04
CA ASP A 35 -9.75 -6.40 -13.07
C ASP A 35 -9.78 -5.10 -12.22
N LEU A 36 -8.61 -4.58 -11.79
CA LEU A 36 -8.48 -3.28 -11.10
C LEU A 36 -8.98 -2.12 -11.97
N ASN A 37 -8.60 -2.07 -13.25
CA ASN A 37 -9.02 -1.03 -14.17
C ASN A 37 -10.55 -1.05 -14.43
N GLU A 38 -11.12 -2.25 -14.54
CA GLU A 38 -12.56 -2.50 -14.70
C GLU A 38 -13.35 -2.39 -13.39
N LYS A 39 -12.69 -2.18 -12.24
CA LYS A 39 -13.29 -2.17 -10.89
C LYS A 39 -14.07 -3.45 -10.56
N ASN A 40 -13.55 -4.60 -10.98
CA ASN A 40 -14.18 -5.91 -10.76
C ASN A 40 -13.94 -6.44 -9.33
N MET A 41 -14.59 -5.83 -8.33
CA MET A 41 -14.31 -6.10 -6.91
C MET A 41 -14.55 -7.56 -6.50
N ASP A 42 -15.50 -8.25 -7.13
CA ASP A 42 -15.75 -9.67 -6.86
C ASP A 42 -14.49 -10.52 -7.13
N ARG A 43 -13.79 -10.22 -8.22
CA ARG A 43 -12.56 -10.94 -8.58
C ARG A 43 -11.35 -10.44 -7.82
N ILE A 44 -11.19 -9.12 -7.72
CA ILE A 44 -10.03 -8.50 -7.06
C ILE A 44 -9.94 -8.95 -5.60
N LEU A 45 -11.08 -9.03 -4.90
CA LEU A 45 -11.11 -9.31 -3.46
C LEU A 45 -11.53 -10.74 -3.13
N ASN A 46 -11.78 -11.58 -4.15
CA ASN A 46 -12.33 -12.93 -4.00
C ASN A 46 -13.60 -12.96 -3.13
N ALA A 47 -14.61 -12.20 -3.57
CA ALA A 47 -15.86 -12.09 -2.84
C ALA A 47 -16.66 -13.41 -2.89
N VAL A 48 -17.13 -13.85 -1.74
CA VAL A 48 -18.05 -14.98 -1.59
C VAL A 48 -19.38 -14.45 -1.10
N ASP A 49 -20.46 -14.74 -1.84
CA ASP A 49 -21.81 -14.22 -1.59
C ASP A 49 -21.87 -12.67 -1.50
N GLY A 50 -21.00 -11.99 -2.26
CA GLY A 50 -20.92 -10.53 -2.31
C GLY A 50 -20.15 -9.88 -1.14
N TYR A 51 -19.32 -10.66 -0.43
CA TYR A 51 -18.47 -10.19 0.67
C TYR A 51 -17.04 -10.68 0.55
N ALA A 52 -16.08 -9.81 0.88
CA ALA A 52 -14.65 -10.13 0.89
C ALA A 52 -13.96 -9.63 2.16
N LYS A 53 -12.90 -10.30 2.60
CA LYS A 53 -12.01 -9.77 3.64
C LYS A 53 -10.99 -8.84 3.01
N ILE A 54 -10.73 -7.70 3.64
CA ILE A 54 -9.77 -6.73 3.15
C ILE A 54 -8.77 -6.32 4.23
N ASN A 55 -7.53 -6.07 3.79
CA ASN A 55 -6.48 -5.48 4.59
C ASN A 55 -5.75 -4.42 3.75
N HIS A 56 -5.94 -3.16 4.09
CA HIS A 56 -5.40 -2.01 3.36
C HIS A 56 -4.42 -1.27 4.25
N SER A 57 -3.28 -0.87 3.68
CA SER A 57 -2.27 -0.13 4.39
C SER A 57 -1.75 1.05 3.56
N ALA A 58 -1.54 2.18 4.20
CA ALA A 58 -0.87 3.35 3.64
C ALA A 58 0.28 3.73 4.56
N PHE A 59 1.46 3.93 3.96
CA PHE A 59 2.70 4.28 4.64
C PHE A 59 3.23 5.59 4.08
N VAL A 60 3.39 6.58 4.95
CA VAL A 60 4.09 7.82 4.63
C VAL A 60 5.41 7.82 5.38
N ILE A 61 6.51 7.92 4.64
CA ILE A 61 7.86 8.00 5.20
C ILE A 61 8.36 9.43 5.04
N THR A 62 8.50 10.13 6.16
CA THR A 62 9.09 11.46 6.20
C THR A 62 10.53 11.36 6.75
N PRO A 63 11.57 11.63 5.95
CA PRO A 63 12.92 11.80 6.45
C PRO A 63 12.96 13.07 7.31
N LEU A 64 13.18 12.91 8.63
CA LEU A 64 13.58 14.05 9.46
C LEU A 64 15.08 14.27 9.26
N THR A 65 15.52 15.51 9.37
CA THR A 65 16.95 15.80 9.27
C THR A 65 17.72 15.38 10.54
N GLU A 66 18.99 14.98 10.33
CA GLU A 66 20.03 14.55 11.30
C GLU A 66 19.72 13.28 12.12
N ASP A 67 19.27 12.23 11.44
CA ASP A 67 19.34 10.82 11.89
C ASP A 67 18.08 10.18 12.51
N LYS A 68 16.91 10.80 12.37
CA LYS A 68 15.63 10.15 12.69
C LYS A 68 14.71 10.07 11.47
N ASN A 69 14.08 8.93 11.24
CA ASN A 69 13.02 8.79 10.24
C ASN A 69 11.68 8.67 10.95
N LYS A 70 10.66 9.44 10.52
CA LYS A 70 9.28 9.26 10.96
C LYS A 70 8.53 8.44 9.91
N ARG A 71 7.78 7.46 10.38
CA ARG A 71 6.81 6.71 9.58
C ARG A 71 5.44 6.87 10.18
N ASP A 72 4.49 7.23 9.34
CA ASP A 72 3.08 7.21 9.69
C ASP A 72 2.44 6.05 8.90
N LEU A 73 1.78 5.15 9.61
CA LEU A 73 1.11 3.98 9.06
C LEU A 73 -0.37 4.04 9.40
N ALA A 74 -1.22 4.09 8.38
CA ALA A 74 -2.66 3.90 8.50
C ALA A 74 -3.03 2.52 7.95
N VAL A 75 -3.73 1.70 8.74
CA VAL A 75 -4.21 0.37 8.34
C VAL A 75 -5.71 0.30 8.54
N PHE A 76 -6.40 -0.29 7.56
CA PHE A 76 -7.76 -0.74 7.71
C PHE A 76 -7.85 -2.25 7.51
N THR A 77 -8.51 -2.94 8.43
CA THR A 77 -8.84 -4.37 8.28
C THR A 77 -10.32 -4.57 8.51
N GLY A 78 -10.99 -5.27 7.59
CA GLY A 78 -12.44 -5.44 7.67
C GLY A 78 -13.04 -6.36 6.63
N VAL A 79 -14.35 -6.22 6.44
CA VAL A 79 -15.15 -6.91 5.44
C VAL A 79 -15.70 -5.87 4.46
N TYR A 80 -15.46 -6.07 3.17
CA TYR A 80 -16.03 -5.30 2.07
C TYR A 80 -17.25 -6.03 1.53
N SER A 81 -18.29 -5.29 1.15
CA SER A 81 -19.41 -5.82 0.38
C SER A 81 -19.41 -5.25 -1.02
N THR A 82 -19.32 -6.14 -2.02
CA THR A 82 -19.32 -5.78 -3.44
C THR A 82 -20.71 -5.40 -3.95
N ASN A 83 -21.76 -5.75 -3.20
CA ASN A 83 -23.15 -5.44 -3.56
C ASN A 83 -23.50 -3.95 -3.40
N ASN A 84 -22.85 -3.27 -2.45
CA ASN A 84 -23.16 -1.88 -2.07
C ASN A 84 -21.90 -1.01 -1.96
N ASN A 85 -20.73 -1.56 -2.31
CA ASN A 85 -19.42 -0.90 -2.29
C ASN A 85 -19.09 -0.25 -0.94
N ASN A 86 -19.39 -0.95 0.15
CA ASN A 86 -19.07 -0.50 1.49
C ASN A 86 -18.13 -1.45 2.22
N ALA A 87 -17.51 -0.97 3.30
CA ALA A 87 -16.71 -1.81 4.17
C ALA A 87 -16.99 -1.53 5.63
N PHE A 88 -16.80 -2.53 6.48
CA PHE A 88 -16.86 -2.37 7.93
C PHE A 88 -15.67 -3.06 8.58
N GLY A 89 -15.04 -2.38 9.53
CA GLY A 89 -13.87 -2.91 10.20
C GLY A 89 -13.22 -1.94 11.17
N THR A 90 -11.91 -2.08 11.32
CA THR A 90 -11.12 -1.30 12.25
C THR A 90 -10.06 -0.52 11.48
N GLY A 91 -10.03 0.79 11.72
CA GLY A 91 -8.92 1.67 11.33
C GLY A 91 -7.92 1.79 12.47
N LYS A 92 -6.62 1.80 12.15
CA LYS A 92 -5.52 2.00 13.09
C LYS A 92 -4.47 2.91 12.47
N GLU A 93 -4.04 3.92 13.21
CA GLU A 93 -2.84 4.70 12.92
C GLU A 93 -1.73 4.39 13.89
N THR A 94 -0.51 4.32 13.36
CA THR A 94 0.71 4.11 14.13
C THR A 94 1.75 5.10 13.67
N GLN A 95 2.45 5.71 14.62
CA GLN A 95 3.65 6.49 14.34
C GLN A 95 4.86 5.68 14.77
N SER A 96 5.89 5.66 13.92
CA SER A 96 7.15 5.00 14.21
C SER A 96 8.32 5.95 14.02
N ILE A 97 9.25 5.95 14.97
CA ILE A 97 10.48 6.74 14.90
C ILE A 97 11.67 5.78 14.92
N ASN A 98 12.57 5.94 13.93
CA ASN A 98 13.84 5.23 13.92
C ASN A 98 14.85 6.05 14.72
N GLU A 99 15.35 5.49 15.82
CA GLU A 99 16.54 6.00 16.48
C GLU A 99 17.77 5.37 15.82
N LEU A 100 18.84 6.16 15.64
CA LEU A 100 20.16 5.90 14.99
C LEU A 100 20.73 4.47 14.91
N ASP A 101 20.22 3.50 15.68
CA ASP A 101 20.62 2.09 15.73
C ASP A 101 19.57 1.11 15.15
N SER A 102 18.77 1.52 14.17
CA SER A 102 17.82 0.66 13.42
C SER A 102 16.65 0.07 14.22
N HIS A 103 16.44 0.55 15.44
CA HIS A 103 15.27 0.21 16.24
C HIS A 103 14.13 1.18 15.93
N TRP A 104 12.96 0.63 15.57
CA TRP A 104 11.74 1.39 15.41
C TRP A 104 10.95 1.31 16.71
N GLU A 105 10.72 2.46 17.33
CA GLU A 105 9.71 2.58 18.38
C GLU A 105 8.37 2.83 17.69
N GLU A 106 7.37 1.98 17.95
CA GLU A 106 6.03 2.07 17.38
C GLU A 106 5.02 2.45 18.45
N GLU A 107 4.22 3.49 18.19
CA GLU A 107 3.14 3.93 19.06
C GLU A 107 1.82 3.96 18.27
N GLU A 108 0.79 3.27 18.78
CA GLU A 108 -0.57 3.38 18.25
C GLU A 108 -1.15 4.73 18.69
N THR A 109 -1.33 5.65 17.74
CA THR A 109 -1.81 7.01 18.02
C THR A 109 -3.32 7.12 17.92
N HIS A 110 -3.93 6.25 17.11
CA HIS A 110 -5.38 6.28 16.89
C HIS A 110 -5.91 4.89 16.51
N ARG A 111 -7.12 4.58 16.98
CA ARG A 111 -7.88 3.37 16.59
C ARG A 111 -9.36 3.68 16.64
N LEU A 112 -10.07 3.31 15.58
CA LEU A 112 -11.52 3.48 15.49
C LEU A 112 -12.22 2.31 14.80
N SER A 113 -13.53 2.19 15.06
CA SER A 113 -14.41 1.36 14.25
C SER A 113 -14.79 2.15 12.99
N ALA A 114 -14.22 1.76 11.85
CA ALA A 114 -14.39 2.46 10.58
C ALA A 114 -15.47 1.79 9.74
N TYR A 115 -16.25 2.62 9.06
CA TYR A 115 -17.16 2.25 8.00
C TYR A 115 -16.76 2.98 6.72
N TYR A 116 -16.56 2.25 5.63
CA TYR A 116 -16.30 2.82 4.31
C TYR A 116 -17.61 2.96 3.55
N SER A 117 -17.93 4.17 3.11
CA SER A 117 -19.01 4.45 2.17
C SER A 117 -18.73 5.75 1.43
N ASP A 118 -19.24 5.87 0.20
CA ASP A 118 -19.12 7.10 -0.59
C ASP A 118 -17.67 7.61 -0.73
N GLY A 119 -16.71 6.66 -0.84
CA GLY A 119 -15.30 6.97 -1.05
C GLY A 119 -14.50 7.32 0.21
N LYS A 120 -15.10 7.23 1.40
CA LYS A 120 -14.46 7.65 2.66
C LYS A 120 -14.62 6.63 3.77
N TYR A 121 -13.63 6.55 4.66
CA TYR A 121 -13.77 5.84 5.93
C TYR A 121 -14.21 6.83 7.01
N THR A 122 -15.29 6.52 7.72
CA THR A 122 -15.81 7.32 8.82
C THR A 122 -15.94 6.47 10.08
N ASN A 123 -15.63 7.07 11.23
CA ASN A 123 -15.94 6.51 12.53
C ASN A 123 -17.45 6.37 12.67
N ARG A 124 -17.89 5.21 13.13
CA ARG A 124 -19.31 4.89 13.27
C ARG A 124 -20.01 5.62 14.42
N GLU A 125 -19.23 6.16 15.36
CA GLU A 125 -19.71 6.78 16.61
C GLU A 125 -19.52 8.30 16.64
N SER A 126 -18.50 8.83 15.96
CA SER A 126 -18.09 10.24 16.07
C SER A 126 -18.15 11.06 14.78
N ASP A 127 -18.61 10.48 13.65
CA ASP A 127 -18.55 11.07 12.30
C ASP A 127 -17.13 11.53 11.88
N GLU A 128 -16.09 11.15 12.63
CA GLU A 128 -14.69 11.45 12.36
C GLU A 128 -14.23 10.71 11.10
N GLU A 129 -13.66 11.42 10.13
CA GLU A 129 -13.09 10.79 8.94
C GLU A 129 -11.73 10.15 9.29
N PHE A 130 -11.52 8.92 8.83
CA PHE A 130 -10.24 8.22 8.93
C PHE A 130 -9.51 8.41 7.59
N GLU A 131 -8.40 9.14 7.61
CA GLU A 131 -7.64 9.54 6.42
C GLU A 131 -6.90 8.34 5.79
N LEU A 132 -7.67 7.49 5.10
CA LEU A 132 -7.18 6.36 4.33
C LEU A 132 -7.96 6.26 3.02
N ILE A 133 -7.29 5.89 1.94
CA ILE A 133 -7.94 5.62 0.66
C ILE A 133 -8.24 4.13 0.50
N PHE A 134 -9.44 3.85 -0.01
CA PHE A 134 -9.77 2.53 -0.53
C PHE A 134 -9.07 2.32 -1.87
N MET A 135 -7.83 1.85 -1.81
CA MET A 135 -6.93 1.75 -2.96
C MET A 135 -7.50 1.01 -4.19
N PRO A 136 -8.24 -0.12 -4.06
CA PRO A 136 -8.78 -0.80 -5.23
C PRO A 136 -9.64 0.10 -6.13
N ASP A 137 -10.34 1.09 -5.57
CA ASP A 137 -11.17 2.03 -6.35
C ASP A 137 -10.35 3.07 -7.13
N LYS A 138 -9.09 3.26 -6.77
CA LYS A 138 -8.21 4.33 -7.28
C LYS A 138 -7.15 3.85 -8.28
N LEU A 139 -6.95 2.54 -8.40
CA LEU A 139 -5.92 1.96 -9.28
C LEU A 139 -6.38 1.80 -10.75
N GLN A 140 -7.32 2.62 -11.22
CA GLN A 140 -7.63 2.65 -12.65
C GLN A 140 -6.44 3.27 -13.41
N GLY A 141 -6.11 2.73 -14.58
CA GLY A 141 -4.90 3.09 -15.33
C GLY A 141 -3.64 2.31 -14.91
N ILE A 142 -3.68 1.46 -13.87
CA ILE A 142 -2.51 0.67 -13.46
C ILE A 142 -2.06 -0.33 -14.55
N ASN A 143 -2.94 -0.69 -15.48
CA ASN A 143 -2.64 -1.55 -16.63
C ASN A 143 -1.73 -0.88 -17.67
N ASP A 144 -1.58 0.45 -17.62
CA ASP A 144 -0.66 1.20 -18.49
C ASP A 144 0.76 1.27 -17.88
N ILE A 145 0.93 0.86 -16.63
CA ILE A 145 2.20 0.85 -15.91
C ILE A 145 2.75 -0.58 -15.83
N ILE A 146 4.01 -0.74 -16.18
CA ILE A 146 4.72 -2.03 -16.07
C ILE A 146 5.24 -2.16 -14.63
N PRO A 147 4.94 -3.26 -13.92
CA PRO A 147 5.45 -3.47 -12.57
C PRO A 147 6.97 -3.64 -12.57
N THR A 148 7.66 -3.01 -11.60
CA THR A 148 9.11 -3.08 -11.46
C THR A 148 9.57 -4.45 -10.98
N LYS A 149 8.76 -5.13 -10.17
CA LYS A 149 9.11 -6.43 -9.59
C LYS A 149 7.89 -7.30 -9.39
N LEU A 150 8.05 -8.56 -9.76
CA LEU A 150 7.14 -9.65 -9.41
C LEU A 150 7.91 -10.58 -8.47
N SER A 151 7.38 -10.84 -7.28
CA SER A 151 8.06 -11.74 -6.34
C SER A 151 7.18 -12.92 -5.95
N TYR A 152 7.79 -14.11 -5.97
CA TYR A 152 7.27 -15.37 -5.45
C TYR A 152 8.36 -15.97 -4.55
N GLY A 153 8.09 -16.12 -3.26
CA GLY A 153 9.01 -16.73 -2.29
C GLY A 153 8.42 -18.00 -1.69
N LEU A 154 9.25 -18.96 -1.26
CA LEU A 154 8.87 -20.30 -0.74
C LEU A 154 8.15 -20.28 0.64
N GLY A 155 7.35 -19.26 0.90
CA GLY A 155 6.58 -19.07 2.14
C GLY A 155 5.83 -17.75 2.22
N SER A 156 6.15 -16.77 1.38
CA SER A 156 5.45 -15.48 1.30
C SER A 156 4.44 -15.48 0.16
N PRO A 157 3.26 -14.87 0.32
CA PRO A 157 2.29 -14.72 -0.76
C PRO A 157 2.94 -13.98 -1.96
N PRO A 158 2.54 -14.29 -3.20
CA PRO A 158 3.02 -13.55 -4.36
C PRO A 158 2.75 -12.05 -4.22
N SER A 159 3.58 -11.21 -4.81
CA SER A 159 3.36 -9.77 -4.78
C SER A 159 3.81 -9.08 -6.07
N ILE A 160 3.10 -8.02 -6.41
CA ILE A 160 3.40 -7.12 -7.54
C ILE A 160 3.86 -5.79 -6.94
N PHE A 161 4.96 -5.25 -7.47
CA PHE A 161 5.48 -3.95 -7.08
C PHE A 161 5.48 -3.00 -8.28
N TYR A 162 4.99 -1.79 -8.09
CA TYR A 162 5.12 -0.69 -9.03
C TYR A 162 5.92 0.42 -8.36
N ASP A 163 6.95 0.91 -9.03
CA ASP A 163 7.60 2.17 -8.64
C ASP A 163 7.07 3.27 -9.54
N PHE A 164 6.55 4.33 -8.94
CA PHE A 164 5.98 5.45 -9.66
C PHE A 164 7.02 6.55 -9.87
N THR A 165 6.97 7.17 -11.04
CA THR A 165 7.45 8.54 -11.22
C THR A 165 6.58 9.52 -10.43
N GLU A 166 7.07 10.74 -10.22
CA GLU A 166 6.28 11.79 -9.57
C GLU A 166 4.97 12.07 -10.32
N GLN A 167 4.98 12.01 -11.65
CA GLN A 167 3.79 12.23 -12.46
C GLN A 167 2.76 11.10 -12.24
N GLU A 168 3.17 9.84 -12.36
CA GLU A 168 2.27 8.69 -12.16
C GLU A 168 1.73 8.63 -10.73
N PHE A 169 2.57 8.95 -9.74
CA PHE A 169 2.14 9.03 -8.35
C PHE A 169 1.06 10.09 -8.18
N ASN A 170 1.23 11.28 -8.75
CA ASN A 170 0.22 12.32 -8.63
C ASN A 170 -1.08 11.94 -9.34
N GLU A 171 -1.01 11.49 -10.59
CA GLU A 171 -2.18 11.17 -11.40
C GLU A 171 -3.00 9.98 -10.86
N ILE A 172 -2.34 8.96 -10.28
CA ILE A 172 -3.02 7.71 -9.86
C ILE A 172 -3.33 7.72 -8.35
N ILE A 173 -2.49 8.34 -7.54
CA ILE A 173 -2.56 8.24 -6.06
C ILE A 173 -2.82 9.59 -5.40
N ASN A 174 -2.00 10.60 -5.69
CA ASN A 174 -2.01 11.85 -4.91
C ASN A 174 -3.16 12.80 -5.28
N ASP A 175 -3.76 12.67 -6.46
CA ASP A 175 -4.97 13.42 -6.83
C ASP A 175 -6.12 13.16 -5.86
N ASP A 176 -6.13 12.02 -5.15
CA ASP A 176 -7.08 11.75 -4.07
C ASP A 176 -6.50 11.99 -2.67
N LEU A 177 -5.23 11.62 -2.43
CA LEU A 177 -4.62 11.79 -1.10
C LEU A 177 -4.37 13.26 -0.75
N GLN A 178 -4.16 14.11 -1.76
CA GLN A 178 -3.86 15.53 -1.61
C GLN A 178 -2.71 15.78 -0.61
N ILE A 179 -1.70 14.89 -0.59
CA ILE A 179 -0.55 15.05 0.28
C ILE A 179 0.28 16.22 -0.24
N GLU A 180 0.44 17.23 0.61
CA GLU A 180 1.38 18.31 0.39
C GLU A 180 2.80 17.83 0.69
N TYR A 181 3.69 17.99 -0.28
CA TYR A 181 5.09 17.64 -0.11
C TYR A 181 5.99 18.62 -0.87
N ASP A 182 7.22 18.78 -0.36
CA ASP A 182 8.17 19.75 -0.91
C ASP A 182 8.94 19.21 -2.13
N LYS A 183 9.45 17.98 -2.02
CA LYS A 183 10.24 17.33 -3.07
C LYS A 183 10.00 15.83 -3.07
N PHE A 184 9.40 15.33 -4.15
CA PHE A 184 9.22 13.90 -4.37
C PHE A 184 10.55 13.14 -4.38
N THR A 185 10.61 12.00 -3.69
CA THR A 185 11.80 11.13 -3.71
C THR A 185 11.49 9.73 -4.19
N GLY A 186 10.26 9.25 -4.02
CA GLY A 186 9.80 7.97 -4.54
C GLY A 186 8.42 7.60 -4.02
N ALA A 187 7.71 6.79 -4.79
CA ALA A 187 6.50 6.13 -4.36
C ALA A 187 6.46 4.71 -4.91
N THR A 188 6.03 3.77 -4.08
CA THR A 188 5.90 2.35 -4.45
C THR A 188 4.52 1.84 -4.06
N LEU A 189 3.87 1.13 -4.97
CA LEU A 189 2.68 0.34 -4.71
C LEU A 189 3.06 -1.14 -4.59
N LEU A 190 2.68 -1.75 -3.48
CA LEU A 190 2.70 -3.20 -3.25
C LEU A 190 1.28 -3.73 -3.38
N ILE A 191 1.11 -4.74 -4.21
CA ILE A 191 -0.11 -5.57 -4.26
C ILE A 191 0.26 -6.97 -3.80
N GLY A 192 -0.19 -7.35 -2.61
CA GLY A 192 -0.06 -8.69 -2.07
C GLY A 192 -1.17 -9.58 -2.61
N LEU A 193 -0.80 -10.77 -3.07
CA LEU A 193 -1.69 -11.71 -3.74
C LEU A 193 -1.81 -13.02 -2.98
N GLN A 194 -3.01 -13.60 -3.01
CA GLN A 194 -3.26 -14.95 -2.53
C GLN A 194 -3.87 -15.80 -3.64
N GLU A 195 -3.47 -17.07 -3.71
CA GLU A 195 -4.03 -18.01 -4.67
C GLU A 195 -5.33 -18.63 -4.14
N ASP A 196 -6.41 -18.47 -4.90
CA ASP A 196 -7.54 -19.39 -4.80
C ASP A 196 -7.15 -20.71 -5.47
N ARG A 197 -6.85 -21.71 -4.66
CA ARG A 197 -6.42 -23.04 -5.14
C ARG A 197 -7.52 -23.78 -5.90
N SER A 198 -8.79 -23.46 -5.67
CA SER A 198 -9.91 -24.10 -6.35
C SER A 198 -10.06 -23.58 -7.79
N GLU A 199 -9.86 -22.29 -7.99
CA GLU A 199 -9.96 -21.63 -9.30
C GLU A 199 -8.62 -21.44 -10.02
N LYS A 200 -7.50 -21.66 -9.33
CA LYS A 200 -6.13 -21.37 -9.80
C LYS A 200 -5.97 -19.92 -10.27
N LYS A 201 -6.55 -18.99 -9.51
CA LYS A 201 -6.48 -17.54 -9.75
C LYS A 201 -5.90 -16.83 -8.54
N PHE A 202 -5.33 -15.66 -8.77
CA PHE A 202 -4.88 -14.76 -7.71
C PHE A 202 -5.93 -13.70 -7.42
N TYR A 203 -6.07 -13.35 -6.14
CA TYR A 203 -6.81 -12.20 -5.67
C TYR A 203 -5.92 -11.37 -4.75
N ILE A 204 -6.30 -10.12 -4.55
CA ILE A 204 -5.59 -9.18 -3.69
C ILE A 204 -5.90 -9.49 -2.23
N SER A 205 -4.86 -9.79 -1.47
CA SER A 205 -4.93 -9.95 -0.01
C SER A 205 -4.49 -8.70 0.74
N GLU A 206 -3.68 -7.84 0.10
CA GLU A 206 -3.15 -6.61 0.67
C GLU A 206 -2.85 -5.59 -0.42
N ILE A 207 -3.10 -4.31 -0.12
CA ILE A 207 -2.54 -3.20 -0.89
C ILE A 207 -1.81 -2.27 0.06
N GLY A 208 -0.55 -1.99 -0.25
CA GLY A 208 0.31 -1.08 0.47
C GLY A 208 0.82 0.03 -0.45
N VAL A 209 0.67 1.29 -0.06
CA VAL A 209 1.35 2.41 -0.72
C VAL A 209 2.43 2.94 0.20
N SER A 210 3.65 3.10 -0.31
CA SER A 210 4.73 3.78 0.37
C SER A 210 5.08 5.05 -0.39
N PHE A 211 5.05 6.20 0.29
CA PHE A 211 5.44 7.49 -0.26
C PHE A 211 6.59 8.12 0.55
N GLN A 212 7.59 8.65 -0.15
CA GLN A 212 8.74 9.31 0.44
C GLN A 212 8.98 10.68 -0.21
N TRP A 213 9.26 11.69 0.62
CA TRP A 213 9.55 13.06 0.18
C TRP A 213 10.59 13.74 1.08
N ASP A 214 11.33 14.72 0.54
CA ASP A 214 12.26 15.54 1.33
C ASP A 214 11.62 16.88 1.68
N LYS A 215 11.80 17.36 2.92
CA LYS A 215 11.44 18.73 3.29
C LYS A 215 12.42 19.76 2.71
N LYS A 216 11.92 20.85 2.14
CA LYS A 216 12.72 21.96 1.63
C LYS A 216 13.38 22.69 2.80
N ARG A 217 14.71 22.70 2.82
CA ARG A 217 15.51 23.47 3.81
C ARG A 217 15.58 24.95 3.44
#